data_AF-A0AAW0I392-F1
#
_entry.id   AF-A0AAW0I392-F1
#
_cell.length_a   1.000
_cell.length_b   1.000
_cell.length_c   1.000
_cell.angle_alpha   90.00
_cell.angle_beta   90.00
_cell.angle_gamma   90.00
#
_symmetry.space_group_name_H-M   'P 1'
#
loop_
_entity.id
_entity.type
_entity.pdbx_description
1 polymer ?
#
loop_
_entity_poly.entity_id
_entity_poly.type
_entity_poly.pdbx_seq_one_letter_code
_entity_poly.pdbx_strand_id
1 'polypeptide(L)'
;MVVFRNGDLLSPPFSLKLSQTAIQDWETVLKLLTEKAKLQSGAVHQLCTLRGLPLSAGTALVSGRHYVAVGEEEFKALPYMELLVPSPSLFKGCWYPPGRKQKSHRQGIGVKGVYGASYPRKETAGAQEVDEDNTCIEEPVGQ
;
A
#
# COMPACT_ATOMS: atom_id res chain seq x y z
N MET A 1 -11.11 17.06 -15.53
CA MET A 1 -10.22 16.08 -14.86
C MET A 1 -10.98 15.39 -13.74
N VAL A 2 -10.56 14.20 -13.33
CA VAL A 2 -11.14 13.47 -12.19
C VAL A 2 -10.16 13.52 -11.03
N VAL A 3 -10.65 13.87 -9.85
CA VAL A 3 -9.84 14.06 -8.64
C VAL A 3 -10.32 13.15 -7.52
N PHE A 4 -9.37 12.43 -6.93
CA PHE A 4 -9.55 11.58 -5.77
C PHE A 4 -9.08 12.30 -4.51
N ARG A 5 -9.64 11.93 -3.37
CA ARG A 5 -9.21 12.43 -2.07
C ARG A 5 -8.12 11.52 -1.52
N ASN A 6 -7.00 12.08 -1.09
CA ASN A 6 -5.93 11.29 -0.49
C ASN A 6 -6.45 10.52 0.74
N GLY A 7 -6.05 9.25 0.87
CA GLY A 7 -6.52 8.37 1.94
C GLY A 7 -8.00 7.96 1.96
N ASP A 8 -8.85 8.48 1.07
CA ASP A 8 -10.30 8.25 1.14
C ASP A 8 -10.80 7.42 -0.04
N LEU A 9 -10.98 6.13 0.23
CA LEU A 9 -11.65 5.19 -0.67
C LEU A 9 -13.17 5.11 -0.40
N LEU A 10 -13.69 5.78 0.63
CA LEU A 10 -15.13 5.82 0.99
C LEU A 10 -16.06 6.37 -0.09
N SER A 11 -15.45 7.08 -1.02
CA SER A 11 -15.91 8.41 -1.32
C SER A 11 -15.78 8.61 -2.81
N PRO A 12 -16.85 8.98 -3.49
CA PRO A 12 -16.81 9.07 -4.94
C PRO A 12 -15.80 10.14 -5.35
N PRO A 13 -15.03 9.91 -6.43
CA PRO A 13 -14.21 10.94 -7.03
C PRO A 13 -15.09 12.05 -7.59
N PHE A 14 -14.55 13.26 -7.61
CA PHE A 14 -15.26 14.41 -8.17
C PHE A 14 -14.57 14.89 -9.45
N SER A 15 -15.39 15.30 -10.41
CA SER A 15 -14.89 15.91 -11.64
C SER A 15 -14.74 17.42 -11.46
N LEU A 16 -13.58 17.96 -11.81
CA LEU A 16 -13.33 19.39 -11.87
C LEU A 16 -13.05 19.84 -13.30
N LYS A 17 -13.67 20.94 -13.70
CA LYS A 17 -13.41 21.65 -14.95
C LYS A 17 -12.70 22.95 -14.60
N LEU A 18 -11.50 23.14 -15.13
CA LEU A 18 -10.72 24.37 -14.96
C LEU A 18 -10.73 25.13 -16.29
N SER A 19 -10.86 26.45 -16.24
CA SER A 19 -10.65 27.32 -17.39
C SER A 19 -9.16 27.48 -17.68
N GLN A 20 -8.80 27.81 -18.92
CA GLN A 20 -7.40 28.04 -19.30
C GLN A 20 -6.75 29.12 -18.43
N THR A 21 -7.50 30.17 -18.08
CA THR A 21 -7.05 31.25 -17.19
C THR A 21 -6.75 30.74 -15.79
N ALA A 22 -7.61 29.89 -15.23
CA ALA A 22 -7.38 29.30 -13.91
C ALA A 22 -6.14 28.40 -13.89
N ILE A 23 -5.88 27.65 -14.98
CA ILE A 23 -4.73 26.75 -15.08
C ILE A 23 -3.39 27.50 -15.04
N GLN A 24 -3.35 28.78 -15.44
CA GLN A 24 -2.13 29.58 -15.35
C GLN A 24 -1.73 29.89 -13.91
N ASP A 25 -2.69 30.00 -13.00
CA ASP A 25 -2.46 30.35 -11.61
C ASP A 25 -2.68 29.13 -10.71
N TRP A 26 -1.57 28.53 -10.27
CA TRP A 26 -1.62 27.29 -9.50
C TRP A 26 -2.35 27.46 -8.16
N GLU A 27 -2.21 28.61 -7.50
CA GLU A 27 -2.91 28.90 -6.25
C GLU A 27 -4.43 28.89 -6.45
N THR A 28 -4.91 29.53 -7.52
CA THR A 28 -6.33 29.51 -7.91
C THR A 28 -6.82 28.08 -8.17
N VAL A 29 -6.01 27.26 -8.83
CA VAL A 29 -6.32 25.83 -9.03
C VAL A 29 -6.48 25.09 -7.70
N LEU A 30 -5.54 25.26 -6.78
CA LEU A 30 -5.57 24.62 -5.45
C LEU A 30 -6.79 25.08 -4.63
N LYS A 31 -7.15 26.36 -4.73
CA LYS A 31 -8.34 26.92 -4.07
C LYS A 31 -9.63 26.30 -4.61
N LEU A 32 -9.78 26.22 -5.93
CA LEU A 32 -10.92 25.56 -6.57
C LEU A 32 -10.99 24.07 -6.21
N LEU A 33 -9.85 23.40 -6.15
CA LEU A 33 -9.76 22.00 -5.70
C LEU A 33 -10.19 21.87 -4.25
N THR A 34 -9.77 22.76 -3.37
CA THR A 34 -10.12 22.75 -1.94
C THR A 34 -11.64 22.85 -1.74
N GLU A 35 -12.29 23.78 -2.44
CA GLU A 35 -13.74 23.97 -2.37
C GLU A 35 -14.51 22.70 -2.76
N LYS A 36 -13.99 21.96 -3.75
CA LYS A 36 -14.64 20.77 -4.32
C LYS A 36 -14.26 19.48 -3.60
N ALA A 37 -13.02 19.36 -3.14
CA ALA A 37 -12.49 18.17 -2.51
C ALA A 37 -13.01 17.98 -1.09
N LYS A 38 -13.16 19.07 -0.31
CA LYS A 38 -13.57 19.03 1.10
C LYS A 38 -12.81 17.95 1.87
N LEU A 39 -11.48 18.00 1.84
CA LEU A 39 -10.64 17.03 2.52
C LEU A 39 -10.87 17.11 4.04
N GLN A 40 -10.78 15.98 4.73
CA GLN A 40 -10.78 15.96 6.21
C GLN A 40 -9.56 16.69 6.78
N SER A 41 -8.44 16.64 6.05
CA SER A 41 -7.22 17.39 6.35
C SER A 41 -7.35 18.91 6.10
N GLY A 42 -8.47 19.40 5.56
CA GLY A 42 -8.70 20.82 5.28
C GLY A 42 -8.40 21.19 3.83
N ALA A 43 -7.39 22.02 3.61
CA ALA A 43 -7.05 22.58 2.29
C ALA A 43 -6.26 21.59 1.42
N VAL A 44 -6.36 21.73 0.10
CA VAL A 44 -5.52 21.00 -0.86
C VAL A 44 -4.24 21.81 -1.03
N HIS A 45 -3.11 21.24 -0.59
CA HIS A 45 -1.80 21.86 -0.73
C HIS A 45 -1.11 21.43 -2.03
N GLN A 46 -1.39 20.21 -2.48
CA GLN A 46 -0.71 19.63 -3.61
C GLN A 46 -1.63 18.67 -4.36
N LEU A 47 -1.41 18.55 -5.67
CA LEU A 47 -2.07 17.56 -6.49
C LEU A 47 -1.03 16.55 -6.97
N CYS A 48 -1.30 15.26 -6.79
CA CYS A 48 -0.43 14.19 -7.26
C CYS A 48 -1.11 13.39 -8.36
N THR A 49 -0.31 12.73 -9.20
CA THR A 49 -0.83 11.67 -10.08
C THR A 49 -1.17 10.43 -9.26
N LEU A 50 -1.88 9.47 -9.87
CA LEU A 50 -2.11 8.14 -9.28
C LEU A 50 -0.82 7.38 -8.93
N ARG A 51 0.33 7.81 -9.49
CA ARG A 51 1.64 7.23 -9.20
C ARG A 51 2.38 7.93 -8.05
N GLY A 52 1.76 8.93 -7.42
CA GLY A 52 2.38 9.70 -6.34
C GLY A 52 3.31 10.82 -6.82
N LEU A 53 3.35 11.11 -8.13
CA LEU A 53 4.16 12.23 -8.64
C LEU A 53 3.44 13.55 -8.39
N PRO A 54 4.03 14.49 -7.62
CA PRO A 54 3.43 15.79 -7.35
C PRO A 54 3.46 16.70 -8.56
N LEU A 55 2.45 17.55 -8.68
CA LEU A 55 2.33 18.57 -9.70
C LEU A 55 2.69 19.91 -9.09
N SER A 56 3.62 20.61 -9.72
CA SER A 56 4.07 21.95 -9.31
C SER A 56 3.34 23.08 -10.03
N ALA A 57 2.69 22.80 -11.18
CA ALA A 57 2.07 23.81 -12.01
C ALA A 57 0.84 23.26 -12.75
N GLY A 58 -0.05 24.17 -13.12
CA GLY A 58 -1.24 23.84 -13.91
C GLY A 58 -0.91 23.40 -15.34
N THR A 59 0.27 23.72 -15.87
CA THR A 59 0.71 23.23 -17.19
C THR A 59 0.84 21.71 -17.25
N ALA A 60 1.07 21.05 -16.12
CA ALA A 60 1.11 19.59 -16.02
C ALA A 60 -0.30 18.96 -15.83
N LEU A 61 -1.34 19.78 -15.68
CA LEU A 61 -2.73 19.32 -15.67
C LEU A 61 -3.19 19.02 -17.08
N VAL A 62 -3.67 17.81 -17.26
CA VAL A 62 -4.23 17.30 -18.50
C VAL A 62 -5.70 17.02 -18.27
N SER A 63 -6.56 17.59 -19.12
CA SER A 63 -7.99 17.29 -19.08
C SER A 63 -8.24 15.80 -19.38
N GLY A 64 -9.24 15.22 -18.73
CA GLY A 64 -9.54 13.79 -18.86
C GLY A 64 -8.57 12.83 -18.12
N ARG A 65 -7.56 13.35 -17.42
CA ARG A 65 -6.71 12.52 -16.54
C ARG A 65 -7.20 12.49 -15.09
N HIS A 66 -6.56 11.60 -14.34
CA HIS A 66 -6.85 11.21 -12.96
C HIS A 66 -5.76 11.72 -12.02
N TYR A 67 -6.18 12.35 -10.93
CA TYR A 67 -5.29 12.99 -9.97
C TYR A 67 -5.77 12.78 -8.53
N VAL A 68 -4.87 12.90 -7.56
CA VAL A 68 -5.14 12.75 -6.12
C VAL A 68 -4.85 14.07 -5.44
N ALA A 69 -5.85 14.63 -4.76
CA ALA A 69 -5.75 15.83 -3.96
C ALA A 69 -5.12 15.48 -2.60
N VAL A 70 -3.96 16.09 -2.34
CA VAL A 70 -3.16 15.91 -1.13
C VAL A 70 -3.23 17.19 -0.31
N GLY A 71 -3.63 17.05 0.95
CA GLY A 71 -3.68 18.16 1.91
C GLY A 71 -2.39 18.26 2.71
N GLU A 72 -2.52 18.38 4.02
CA GLU A 72 -1.40 18.34 4.97
C GLU A 72 -0.83 16.92 5.14
N GLU A 73 -1.63 15.91 4.82
CA GLU A 73 -1.22 14.50 4.88
C GLU A 73 -0.31 14.09 3.71
N GLU A 74 0.58 13.12 3.96
CA GLU A 74 1.42 12.53 2.91
C GLU A 74 0.60 11.68 1.94
N PHE A 75 1.04 11.62 0.68
CA PHE A 75 0.40 10.82 -0.36
C PHE A 75 0.30 9.33 0.04
N LYS A 76 -0.92 8.78 0.00
CA LYS A 76 -1.17 7.36 0.26
C LYS A 76 -1.37 6.64 -1.07
N ALA A 77 -0.48 5.69 -1.36
CA ALA A 77 -0.59 4.85 -2.55
C ALA A 77 -1.72 3.80 -2.39
N LEU A 78 -2.96 4.25 -2.56
CA LEU A 78 -4.18 3.43 -2.53
C LEU A 78 -4.68 3.18 -3.96
N PRO A 79 -5.54 2.18 -4.19
CA PRO A 79 -5.98 1.79 -5.52
C PRO A 79 -7.17 2.68 -5.94
N TYR A 80 -6.94 3.98 -6.04
CA TYR A 80 -8.01 4.96 -6.32
C TYR A 80 -8.84 4.63 -7.57
N MET A 81 -8.28 3.87 -8.51
CA MET A 81 -8.99 3.39 -9.70
C MET A 81 -10.20 2.49 -9.37
N GLU A 82 -10.20 1.77 -8.25
CA GLU A 82 -11.34 0.93 -7.82
C GLU A 82 -12.60 1.76 -7.58
N LEU A 83 -12.47 3.05 -7.25
CA LEU A 83 -13.60 3.97 -7.07
C LEU A 83 -14.31 4.32 -8.37
N LEU A 84 -13.66 4.10 -9.52
CA LEU A 84 -14.27 4.34 -10.83
C LEU A 84 -15.10 3.15 -11.31
N VAL A 85 -14.88 1.96 -10.73
CA VAL A 85 -15.60 0.76 -11.12
C VAL A 85 -16.86 0.64 -10.26
N PRO A 86 -18.07 0.62 -10.86
CA PRO A 86 -19.28 0.30 -10.13
C PRO A 86 -19.29 -1.21 -9.82
N SER A 87 -18.50 -1.67 -8.86
CA SER A 87 -18.52 -3.06 -8.40
C SER A 87 -18.86 -3.13 -6.91
N PRO A 88 -20.03 -3.70 -6.53
CA PRO A 88 -20.49 -3.78 -5.14
C PRO A 88 -19.73 -4.79 -4.26
N SER A 89 -18.67 -5.43 -4.77
CA SER A 89 -18.02 -6.58 -4.13
C SER A 89 -16.60 -6.34 -3.58
N LEU A 90 -15.91 -5.24 -3.93
CA LEU A 90 -14.50 -5.04 -3.56
C LEU A 90 -14.26 -4.29 -2.24
N PHE A 91 -15.26 -3.59 -1.71
CA PHE A 91 -15.13 -2.79 -0.48
C PHE A 91 -14.97 -3.58 0.82
N LYS A 92 -14.96 -4.92 0.78
CA LYS A 92 -15.08 -5.76 1.98
C LYS A 92 -13.87 -6.63 2.30
N GLY A 93 -12.76 -6.53 1.58
CA GLY A 93 -11.61 -7.41 1.81
C GLY A 93 -10.25 -6.74 1.63
N CYS A 94 -9.56 -6.49 2.75
CA CYS A 94 -8.10 -6.58 2.83
C CYS A 94 -7.25 -5.47 2.19
N TRP A 95 -7.61 -4.19 2.34
CA TRP A 95 -6.60 -3.13 2.18
C TRP A 95 -5.77 -2.95 3.45
N TYR A 96 -4.53 -3.43 3.41
CA TYR A 96 -3.51 -3.16 4.43
C TYR A 96 -2.55 -2.09 3.90
N PRO A 97 -2.41 -0.92 4.56
CA PRO A 97 -1.41 0.05 4.16
C PRO A 97 0.00 -0.54 4.36
N PRO A 98 0.86 -0.56 3.33
CA PRO A 98 2.24 -1.03 3.49
C PRO A 98 3.01 0.06 4.22
N GLY A 99 3.29 -0.10 5.52
CA GLY A 99 4.30 0.73 6.17
C GLY A 99 4.12 1.15 7.63
N ARG A 100 3.11 0.70 8.38
CA ARG A 100 3.10 0.96 9.83
C ARG A 100 3.97 -0.07 10.55
N LYS A 101 5.26 0.25 10.74
CA LYS A 101 6.11 -0.47 11.69
C LYS A 101 5.51 -0.30 13.09
N GLN A 102 4.79 -1.33 13.53
CA GLN A 102 4.32 -1.48 14.90
C GLN A 102 5.55 -1.58 15.80
N LYS A 103 5.95 -0.46 16.41
CA LYS A 103 6.80 -0.49 17.59
C LYS A 103 5.98 -1.19 18.68
N SER A 104 6.14 -2.50 18.79
CA SER A 104 5.67 -3.26 19.94
C SER A 104 6.51 -2.83 21.14
N HIS A 105 6.08 -1.77 21.84
CA HIS A 105 6.40 -1.64 23.24
C HIS A 105 5.72 -2.81 23.94
N ARG A 106 6.50 -3.84 24.26
CA ARG A 106 6.09 -4.98 25.07
C ARG A 106 5.61 -4.45 26.42
N GLN A 107 4.31 -4.25 26.59
CA GLN A 107 3.73 -4.20 27.93
C GLN A 107 3.69 -5.63 28.46
N GLY A 108 4.62 -5.92 29.36
CA GLY A 108 4.61 -7.13 30.15
C GLY A 108 3.36 -7.14 31.02
N ILE A 109 2.41 -7.99 30.67
CA ILE A 109 1.36 -8.42 31.58
C ILE A 109 1.89 -9.70 32.23
N GLY A 110 2.36 -9.56 33.47
CA GLY A 110 2.78 -10.67 34.30
C GLY A 110 1.57 -11.54 34.66
N VAL A 111 1.56 -12.76 34.14
CA VAL A 111 0.72 -13.84 34.69
C VAL A 111 1.62 -14.76 35.50
N LYS A 112 1.36 -14.81 36.81
CA LYS A 112 2.05 -15.65 37.79
C LYS A 112 1.65 -17.11 37.54
N GLY A 113 2.52 -17.86 36.85
CA GLY A 113 2.39 -19.30 36.67
C GLY A 113 2.57 -20.03 38.01
N VAL A 114 1.55 -20.76 38.43
CA VAL A 114 1.63 -21.83 39.44
C VAL A 114 1.93 -23.11 38.67
N TYR A 115 2.66 -24.07 39.26
CA TYR A 115 3.31 -25.26 38.66
C TYR A 115 4.48 -24.97 37.70
N GLY A 116 5.69 -25.01 38.26
CA GLY A 116 6.94 -25.07 37.51
C GLY A 116 7.40 -26.51 37.31
N ALA A 117 7.81 -26.83 36.08
CA ALA A 117 8.71 -27.95 35.79
C ALA A 117 9.44 -27.65 34.47
N SER A 118 10.69 -27.20 34.58
CA SER A 118 11.61 -27.06 33.46
C SER A 118 12.42 -28.36 33.34
N TYR A 119 12.20 -29.13 32.27
CA TYR A 119 13.22 -30.04 31.77
C TYR A 119 13.42 -29.77 30.27
N PRO A 120 14.56 -29.22 29.85
CA PRO A 120 14.91 -29.18 28.45
C PRO A 120 15.33 -30.58 28.01
N ARG A 121 14.55 -31.17 27.09
CA ARG A 121 14.97 -32.37 26.36
C ARG A 121 16.07 -31.97 25.39
N LYS A 122 17.26 -32.54 25.60
CA LYS A 122 18.44 -32.40 24.74
C LYS A 122 18.33 -33.38 23.57
N GLU A 123 18.43 -32.82 22.36
CA GLU A 123 18.44 -33.51 21.07
C GLU A 123 19.76 -34.29 20.92
N THR A 124 19.67 -35.55 20.51
CA THR A 124 20.82 -36.47 20.35
C THR A 124 21.50 -36.20 19.00
N ALA A 125 22.77 -35.81 19.05
CA ALA A 125 23.65 -35.70 17.89
C ALA A 125 24.23 -37.08 17.51
N GLY A 126 24.31 -37.34 16.20
CA GLY A 126 25.34 -38.19 15.61
C GLY A 126 24.97 -39.65 15.32
N ALA A 127 24.79 -39.95 14.02
CA ALA A 127 25.25 -41.20 13.41
C ALA A 127 25.27 -41.01 11.88
N GLN A 128 26.45 -40.90 11.28
CA GLN A 128 26.65 -41.13 9.85
C GLN A 128 28.01 -41.78 9.62
N GLU A 129 28.00 -43.09 9.43
CA GLU A 129 29.07 -43.95 8.91
C GLU A 129 28.42 -45.35 8.82
N VAL A 130 28.53 -46.17 7.78
CA VAL A 130 29.43 -46.37 6.64
C VAL A 130 28.62 -47.08 5.54
N ASP A 131 29.08 -47.08 4.28
CA ASP A 131 28.97 -48.29 3.45
C ASP A 131 30.11 -48.33 2.42
N GLU A 132 30.94 -49.35 2.53
CA GLU A 132 32.08 -49.66 1.65
C GLU A 132 31.81 -50.97 0.88
N ASP A 133 31.91 -50.86 -0.44
CA ASP A 133 32.51 -51.81 -1.40
C ASP A 133 31.71 -52.95 -2.09
N ASN A 134 31.96 -52.99 -3.42
CA ASN A 134 31.82 -54.03 -4.46
C ASN A 134 30.43 -54.60 -4.78
N THR A 135 30.05 -54.87 -6.03
CA THR A 135 30.78 -55.53 -7.13
C THR A 135 30.21 -55.09 -8.50
N CYS A 136 31.09 -55.03 -9.51
CA CYS A 136 30.78 -54.82 -10.93
C CYS A 136 29.77 -55.84 -11.47
N ILE A 137 29.04 -55.51 -12.55
CA ILE A 137 29.00 -56.28 -13.81
C ILE A 137 28.11 -55.52 -14.84
N GLU A 138 28.67 -55.47 -16.05
CA GLU A 138 28.29 -55.05 -17.40
C GLU A 138 26.83 -54.72 -17.84
N GLU A 139 26.79 -53.75 -18.77
CA GLU A 139 25.87 -53.45 -19.90
C GLU A 139 25.51 -54.70 -20.76
N PRO A 140 24.49 -54.73 -21.69
CA PRO A 140 24.24 -53.65 -22.67
C PRO A 140 22.81 -53.45 -23.27
N VAL A 141 22.71 -52.30 -23.96
CA VAL A 141 21.99 -51.93 -25.21
C VAL A 141 20.62 -52.55 -25.55
N GLY A 142 19.65 -51.67 -25.82
CA GLY A 142 18.44 -51.98 -26.56
C GLY A 142 17.82 -50.71 -27.12
N GLN A 143 17.91 -50.55 -28.45
CA GLN A 143 17.37 -49.47 -29.27
C GLN A 143 15.90 -49.72 -29.61
#